data_AF-A0A831TSP8-F1
#
_entry.id   AF-A0A831TSP8-F1
#
_cell.length_a   1.000
_cell.length_b   1.000
_cell.length_c   1.000
_cell.angle_alpha   90.00
_cell.angle_beta   90.00
_cell.angle_gamma   90.00
#
_symmetry.space_group_name_H-M   'P 1'
#
loop_
_entity.id
_entity.type
_entity.pdbx_description
1 polymer ?
#
loop_
_entity_poly.entity_id
_entity_poly.type
_entity_poly.pdbx_seq_one_letter_code
_entity_poly.pdbx_strand_id
1 'polypeptide(L)'
;MRQKKLWITMIMLLVLSLLLPAGAMAYSYGDPNKEDVAESFKEIVVELNQNPVDWTKAVAIYKTRRAEISSHFGEAVAHTLDINLADEDKEAFIANYKAVLGMNLERRFTYALKSFDDYADTKLLVAKAKGTYDVIKPYLPSSQTDELDTAFEVAYVALGNPGLFGVGEKPSDEAEFKKQTSFILDTIIPIFPYRGAKAPIEEQPIEKPIEKPVEKPIDQPTKSVEPVPAPTKEPIVEEPPADSTESTPVEEEPVVAETDPVEPIEEEVVLETEDNASTEIATNVDVENAATDNIAAEHAPMERTKKTNPLISIIVIAALIGVIGTALWMLRKRKLI
;
A
#
# COMPACT_ATOMS: atom_id res chain seq x y z
N MET A 1 -19.91 -58.03 9.11
CA MET A 1 -18.47 -57.73 8.95
C MET A 1 -18.17 -56.73 7.84
N ARG A 2 -18.81 -56.81 6.66
CA ARG A 2 -18.60 -55.87 5.53
C ARG A 2 -18.93 -54.41 5.85
N GLN A 3 -20.06 -54.13 6.50
CA GLN A 3 -20.45 -52.75 6.86
C GLN A 3 -19.52 -52.09 7.88
N LYS A 4 -19.05 -52.83 8.90
CA LYS A 4 -18.09 -52.30 9.88
C LYS A 4 -16.74 -51.93 9.24
N LYS A 5 -16.30 -52.70 8.24
CA LYS A 5 -15.08 -52.38 7.46
C LYS A 5 -15.27 -51.11 6.62
N LEU A 6 -16.43 -50.96 5.98
CA LEU A 6 -16.77 -49.77 5.18
C LEU A 6 -16.80 -48.49 6.03
N TRP A 7 -17.36 -48.59 7.24
CA TRP A 7 -17.44 -47.48 8.19
C TRP A 7 -16.06 -47.05 8.69
N ILE A 8 -15.18 -48.01 9.01
CA ILE A 8 -13.80 -47.73 9.42
C ILE A 8 -13.01 -47.07 8.27
N THR A 9 -13.19 -47.53 7.02
CA THR A 9 -12.54 -46.88 5.86
C THR A 9 -13.05 -45.47 5.61
N MET A 10 -14.35 -45.18 5.81
CA MET A 10 -14.89 -43.83 5.66
C MET A 10 -14.39 -42.88 6.75
N ILE A 11 -14.33 -43.33 8.00
CA ILE A 11 -13.78 -42.53 9.10
C ILE A 11 -12.29 -42.27 8.86
N MET A 12 -11.55 -43.27 8.38
CA MET A 12 -10.13 -43.10 8.06
C MET A 12 -9.92 -42.10 6.91
N LEU A 13 -10.76 -42.13 5.86
CA LEU A 13 -10.74 -41.15 4.77
C LEU A 13 -11.11 -39.73 5.25
N LEU A 14 -12.10 -39.61 6.14
CA LEU A 14 -12.50 -38.32 6.72
C LEU A 14 -11.37 -37.73 7.58
N VAL A 15 -10.76 -38.55 8.44
CA VAL A 15 -9.60 -38.14 9.25
C VAL A 15 -8.43 -37.75 8.33
N LEU A 16 -8.14 -38.53 7.29
CA LEU A 16 -7.09 -38.22 6.33
C LEU A 16 -7.37 -36.92 5.56
N SER A 17 -8.64 -36.58 5.30
CA SER A 17 -9.02 -35.31 4.66
C SER A 17 -8.83 -34.09 5.57
N LEU A 18 -8.93 -34.26 6.89
CA LEU A 18 -8.66 -33.22 7.90
C LEU A 18 -7.16 -32.99 8.14
N LEU A 19 -6.32 -33.94 7.69
CA LEU A 19 -4.86 -33.86 7.71
C LEU A 19 -4.28 -33.26 6.42
N LEU A 20 -5.11 -32.96 5.42
CA LEU A 20 -4.66 -32.15 4.28
C LEU A 20 -4.31 -30.76 4.82
N PRO A 21 -3.08 -30.27 4.59
CA PRO A 21 -2.78 -28.89 4.95
C PRO A 21 -3.82 -28.01 4.26
N ALA A 22 -4.53 -27.18 5.03
CA ALA A 22 -5.29 -26.08 4.46
C ALA A 22 -4.32 -25.37 3.53
N GLY A 23 -4.63 -25.39 2.22
CA GLY A 23 -3.70 -24.98 1.18
C GLY A 23 -3.02 -23.71 1.66
N ALA A 24 -1.69 -23.76 1.78
CA ALA A 24 -0.94 -22.54 1.94
C ALA A 24 -1.45 -21.67 0.80
N MET A 25 -2.20 -20.60 1.13
CA MET A 25 -2.40 -19.50 0.22
C MET A 25 -0.98 -19.17 -0.17
N ALA A 26 -0.56 -19.64 -1.34
CA ALA A 26 0.80 -19.49 -1.79
C ALA A 26 0.97 -17.99 -1.77
N TYR A 27 1.63 -17.50 -0.72
CA TYR A 27 1.92 -16.09 -0.55
C TYR A 27 2.64 -15.79 -1.82
N SER A 28 1.95 -15.11 -2.75
CA SER A 28 2.42 -14.96 -4.11
C SER A 28 3.85 -14.48 -3.94
N TYR A 29 4.81 -15.28 -4.40
CA TYR A 29 6.21 -14.86 -4.41
C TYR A 29 6.21 -13.71 -5.39
N GLY A 30 6.00 -12.52 -4.80
CA GLY A 30 5.18 -11.48 -5.40
C GLY A 30 5.70 -11.11 -6.75
N ASP A 31 4.78 -10.90 -7.68
CA ASP A 31 5.09 -10.17 -8.91
C ASP A 31 6.01 -9.00 -8.52
N PRO A 32 7.28 -8.99 -8.99
CA PRO A 32 8.26 -8.01 -8.52
C PRO A 32 7.84 -6.59 -8.90
N ASN A 33 6.97 -6.46 -9.90
CA ASN A 33 6.39 -5.19 -10.34
C ASN A 33 5.14 -4.80 -9.55
N LYS A 34 4.72 -5.60 -8.57
CA LYS A 34 3.66 -5.25 -7.62
C LYS A 34 4.25 -4.93 -6.25
N GLU A 35 3.76 -3.84 -5.70
CA GLU A 35 4.09 -3.36 -4.37
C GLU A 35 2.80 -3.33 -3.55
N ASP A 36 2.77 -4.05 -2.43
CA ASP A 36 1.52 -4.34 -1.72
C ASP A 36 0.83 -3.08 -1.15
N VAL A 37 1.60 -2.06 -0.73
CA VAL A 37 1.04 -0.78 -0.28
C VAL A 37 0.41 -0.06 -1.47
N ALA A 38 1.08 -0.03 -2.62
CA ALA A 38 0.56 0.54 -3.86
C ALA A 38 -0.66 -0.20 -4.43
N GLU A 39 -0.67 -1.54 -4.43
CA GLU A 39 -1.82 -2.31 -4.91
C GLU A 39 -3.04 -2.11 -4.00
N SER A 40 -2.84 -2.05 -2.67
CA SER A 40 -3.95 -1.77 -1.76
C SER A 40 -4.56 -0.37 -1.99
N PHE A 41 -3.75 0.62 -2.37
CA PHE A 41 -4.25 1.95 -2.73
C PHE A 41 -5.22 1.88 -3.92
N LYS A 42 -4.89 1.12 -4.97
CA LYS A 42 -5.79 0.94 -6.13
C LYS A 42 -7.13 0.36 -5.70
N GLU A 43 -7.11 -0.70 -4.91
CA GLU A 43 -8.32 -1.35 -4.41
C GLU A 43 -9.14 -0.38 -3.54
N ILE A 44 -8.51 0.36 -2.64
CA ILE A 44 -9.21 1.34 -1.80
C ILE A 44 -9.85 2.44 -2.66
N VAL A 45 -9.12 2.98 -3.64
CA VAL A 45 -9.65 4.01 -4.54
C VAL A 45 -10.86 3.50 -5.33
N VAL A 46 -10.88 2.22 -5.74
CA VAL A 46 -12.05 1.60 -6.36
C VAL A 46 -13.25 1.66 -5.43
N GLU A 47 -13.11 1.21 -4.18
CA GLU A 47 -14.22 1.23 -3.20
C GLU A 47 -14.68 2.67 -2.87
N LEU A 48 -13.75 3.61 -2.76
CA LEU A 48 -14.04 5.02 -2.50
C LEU A 48 -14.69 5.76 -3.69
N ASN A 49 -14.62 5.20 -4.90
CA ASN A 49 -15.23 5.76 -6.11
C ASN A 49 -16.59 5.14 -6.46
N GLN A 50 -17.07 4.15 -5.69
CA GLN A 50 -18.40 3.58 -5.89
C GLN A 50 -19.51 4.58 -5.51
N ASN A 51 -20.72 4.32 -6.01
CA ASN A 51 -21.92 5.06 -5.65
C ASN A 51 -23.05 4.07 -5.27
N PRO A 52 -23.38 3.91 -3.98
CA PRO A 52 -22.80 4.59 -2.82
C PRO A 52 -21.35 4.14 -2.53
N VAL A 53 -20.59 4.97 -1.82
CA VAL A 53 -19.20 4.67 -1.41
C VAL A 53 -19.18 3.48 -0.44
N ASP A 54 -18.27 2.53 -0.64
CA ASP A 54 -18.08 1.38 0.27
C ASP A 54 -16.93 1.62 1.25
N TRP A 55 -17.20 2.46 2.27
CA TRP A 55 -16.24 2.75 3.35
C TRP A 55 -15.82 1.51 4.12
N THR A 56 -16.71 0.54 4.29
CA THR A 56 -16.43 -0.67 5.07
C THR A 56 -15.34 -1.50 4.39
N LYS A 57 -15.43 -1.69 3.07
CA LYS A 57 -14.38 -2.39 2.32
C LYS A 57 -13.10 -1.57 2.22
N ALA A 58 -13.19 -0.26 1.97
CA ALA A 58 -12.01 0.62 1.95
C ALA A 58 -11.20 0.53 3.26
N VAL A 59 -11.87 0.59 4.41
CA VAL A 59 -11.26 0.42 5.74
C VAL A 59 -10.68 -0.98 5.92
N ALA A 60 -11.38 -2.03 5.48
CA ALA A 60 -10.91 -3.40 5.59
C ALA A 60 -9.60 -3.62 4.80
N ILE A 61 -9.53 -3.13 3.56
CA ILE A 61 -8.34 -3.21 2.70
C ILE A 61 -7.17 -2.45 3.35
N TYR A 62 -7.41 -1.19 3.75
CA TYR A 62 -6.39 -0.36 4.40
C TYR A 62 -5.80 -1.02 5.65
N LYS A 63 -6.64 -1.62 6.51
CA LYS A 63 -6.19 -2.31 7.74
C LYS A 63 -5.20 -3.43 7.47
N THR A 64 -5.24 -4.06 6.30
CA THR A 64 -4.27 -5.11 5.95
C THR A 64 -2.85 -4.56 5.77
N ARG A 65 -2.69 -3.26 5.46
CA ARG A 65 -1.40 -2.57 5.27
C ARG A 65 -1.05 -1.58 6.37
N ARG A 66 -2.01 -1.17 7.21
CA ARG A 66 -1.80 -0.21 8.31
C ARG A 66 -0.54 -0.51 9.14
N ALA A 67 -0.32 -1.77 9.54
CA ALA A 67 0.82 -2.15 10.35
C ALA A 67 2.16 -1.94 9.61
N GLU A 68 2.21 -2.24 8.31
CA GLU A 68 3.39 -1.97 7.48
C GLU A 68 3.62 -0.47 7.34
N ILE A 69 2.56 0.32 7.10
CA ILE A 69 2.63 1.78 6.99
C ILE A 69 3.18 2.38 8.28
N SER A 70 2.65 1.98 9.44
CA SER A 70 3.14 2.43 10.75
C SER A 70 4.61 2.06 10.97
N SER A 71 4.99 0.82 10.67
CA SER A 71 6.35 0.34 10.92
C SER A 71 7.41 1.03 10.05
N HIS A 72 7.06 1.51 8.87
CA HIS A 72 8.04 2.06 7.91
C HIS A 72 7.99 3.57 7.75
N PHE A 73 6.83 4.19 7.99
CA PHE A 73 6.59 5.63 7.82
C PHE A 73 6.17 6.31 9.12
N GLY A 74 6.00 5.55 10.20
CA GLY A 74 5.67 6.05 11.53
C GLY A 74 4.18 5.98 11.88
N GLU A 75 3.88 5.82 13.16
CA GLU A 75 2.50 5.71 13.66
C GLU A 75 1.67 6.96 13.35
N ALA A 76 2.28 8.16 13.33
CA ALA A 76 1.59 9.41 13.00
C ALA A 76 1.01 9.41 11.57
N VAL A 77 1.71 8.77 10.62
CA VAL A 77 1.26 8.63 9.23
C VAL A 77 0.09 7.65 9.15
N ALA A 78 0.20 6.49 9.81
CA ALA A 78 -0.90 5.53 9.88
C ALA A 78 -2.15 6.16 10.54
N HIS A 79 -1.97 6.83 11.67
CA HIS A 79 -3.05 7.50 12.41
C HIS A 79 -3.74 8.60 11.60
N THR A 80 -3.01 9.34 10.77
CA THR A 80 -3.62 10.33 9.88
C THR A 80 -4.55 9.68 8.85
N LEU A 81 -4.15 8.53 8.30
CA LEU A 81 -5.01 7.76 7.39
C LEU A 81 -6.22 7.15 8.12
N ASP A 82 -6.05 6.70 9.37
CA ASP A 82 -7.17 6.24 10.22
C ASP A 82 -8.23 7.34 10.38
N ILE A 83 -7.79 8.56 10.73
CA ILE A 83 -8.68 9.72 10.90
C ILE A 83 -9.41 10.02 9.58
N ASN A 84 -8.69 10.12 8.47
CA ASN A 84 -9.31 10.44 7.19
C ASN A 84 -10.39 9.43 6.78
N LEU A 85 -10.20 8.13 7.08
CA LEU A 85 -11.22 7.11 6.84
C LEU A 85 -12.38 7.18 7.83
N ALA A 86 -12.12 7.49 9.10
CA ALA A 86 -13.15 7.62 10.13
C ALA A 86 -14.06 8.83 9.89
N ASP A 87 -13.50 9.91 9.38
CA ASP A 87 -14.21 11.15 9.03
C ASP A 87 -14.88 11.07 7.64
N GLU A 88 -14.73 9.94 6.93
CA GLU A 88 -15.20 9.77 5.55
C GLU A 88 -14.66 10.86 4.58
N ASP A 89 -13.48 11.42 4.87
CA ASP A 89 -12.81 12.44 4.06
C ASP A 89 -11.99 11.77 2.94
N LYS A 90 -12.67 11.41 1.86
CA LYS A 90 -12.11 10.71 0.69
C LYS A 90 -10.94 11.47 0.10
N GLU A 91 -11.08 12.78 -0.08
CA GLU A 91 -10.08 13.64 -0.70
C GLU A 91 -8.80 13.68 0.14
N ALA A 92 -8.93 13.87 1.46
CA ALA A 92 -7.79 13.86 2.37
C ALA A 92 -7.14 12.48 2.43
N PHE A 93 -7.93 11.40 2.50
CA PHE A 93 -7.41 10.03 2.50
C PHE A 93 -6.57 9.77 1.25
N ILE A 94 -7.13 10.02 0.06
CA ILE A 94 -6.44 9.78 -1.21
C ILE A 94 -5.18 10.64 -1.33
N ALA A 95 -5.23 11.91 -0.93
CA ALA A 95 -4.05 12.80 -0.96
C ALA A 95 -2.93 12.29 -0.06
N ASN A 96 -3.23 11.91 1.18
CA ASN A 96 -2.23 11.42 2.12
C ASN A 96 -1.71 10.04 1.75
N TYR A 97 -2.55 9.16 1.20
CA TYR A 97 -2.07 7.87 0.74
C TYR A 97 -1.10 8.03 -0.45
N LYS A 98 -1.35 8.94 -1.39
CA LYS A 98 -0.39 9.26 -2.46
C LYS A 98 0.95 9.75 -1.90
N ALA A 99 0.94 10.56 -0.83
CA ALA A 99 2.16 10.95 -0.14
C ALA A 99 2.89 9.73 0.46
N VAL A 100 2.15 8.76 1.03
CA VAL A 100 2.73 7.48 1.50
C VAL A 100 3.35 6.69 0.36
N LEU A 101 2.77 6.69 -0.84
CA LEU A 101 3.40 6.08 -2.03
C LEU A 101 4.72 6.78 -2.40
N GLY A 102 4.78 8.10 -2.28
CA GLY A 102 6.04 8.87 -2.41
C GLY A 102 7.10 8.45 -1.38
N MET A 103 6.72 8.32 -0.10
CA MET A 103 7.61 7.80 0.94
C MET A 103 8.04 6.34 0.68
N ASN A 104 7.17 5.53 0.08
CA ASN A 104 7.50 4.15 -0.31
C ASN A 104 8.56 4.14 -1.41
N LEU A 105 8.45 4.98 -2.44
CA LEU A 105 9.49 5.15 -3.47
C LEU A 105 10.85 5.48 -2.85
N GLU A 106 10.88 6.49 -1.98
CA GLU A 106 12.09 6.91 -1.27
C GLU A 106 12.71 5.75 -0.47
N ARG A 107 11.88 5.02 0.29
CA ARG A 107 12.29 3.84 1.04
C ARG A 107 12.90 2.77 0.13
N ARG A 108 12.29 2.48 -1.02
CA ARG A 108 12.77 1.46 -1.97
C ARG A 108 14.13 1.83 -2.55
N PHE A 109 14.29 3.08 -3.02
CA PHE A 109 15.56 3.55 -3.55
C PHE A 109 16.65 3.65 -2.49
N THR A 110 16.32 4.07 -1.27
CA THR A 110 17.25 4.09 -0.14
C THR A 110 17.81 2.69 0.13
N TYR A 111 16.97 1.66 0.13
CA TYR A 111 17.45 0.29 0.32
C TYR A 111 18.17 -0.29 -0.89
N ALA A 112 17.78 0.13 -2.09
CA ALA A 112 18.46 -0.26 -3.33
C ALA A 112 19.90 0.26 -3.32
N LEU A 113 20.11 1.54 -2.94
CA LEU A 113 21.43 2.13 -2.77
C LEU A 113 22.24 1.44 -1.66
N LYS A 114 21.62 1.13 -0.51
CA LYS A 114 22.31 0.42 0.59
C LYS A 114 22.76 -1.01 0.22
N SER A 115 22.10 -1.62 -0.75
CA SER A 115 22.36 -3.01 -1.16
C SER A 115 22.87 -3.08 -2.60
N PHE A 116 23.42 -1.98 -3.14
CA PHE A 116 23.66 -1.81 -4.58
C PHE A 116 24.55 -2.92 -5.18
N ASP A 117 25.51 -3.44 -4.40
CA ASP A 117 26.38 -4.54 -4.79
C ASP A 117 25.65 -5.90 -4.95
N ASP A 118 24.44 -6.05 -4.38
CA ASP A 118 23.58 -7.20 -4.61
C ASP A 118 22.59 -6.89 -5.75
N TYR A 119 22.96 -7.35 -6.95
CA TYR A 119 22.16 -7.15 -8.16
C TYR A 119 20.72 -7.68 -8.02
N ALA A 120 20.52 -8.86 -7.42
CA ALA A 120 19.19 -9.48 -7.34
C ALA A 120 18.28 -8.69 -6.39
N ASP A 121 18.81 -8.30 -5.24
CA ASP A 121 18.08 -7.51 -4.25
C ASP A 121 17.78 -6.10 -4.74
N THR A 122 18.77 -5.44 -5.35
CA THR A 122 18.63 -4.08 -5.89
C THR A 122 17.64 -4.05 -7.05
N LYS A 123 17.72 -5.02 -7.96
CA LYS A 123 16.76 -5.18 -9.07
C LYS A 123 15.33 -5.37 -8.56
N LEU A 124 15.14 -6.19 -7.53
CA LEU A 124 13.83 -6.40 -6.93
C LEU A 124 13.28 -5.10 -6.32
N LEU A 125 14.12 -4.31 -5.64
CA LEU A 125 13.73 -3.03 -5.06
C LEU A 125 13.36 -1.99 -6.12
N VAL A 126 14.12 -1.92 -7.21
CA VAL A 126 13.81 -1.05 -8.36
C VAL A 126 12.50 -1.46 -9.03
N ALA A 127 12.26 -2.76 -9.23
CA ALA A 127 11.00 -3.26 -9.76
C ALA A 127 9.80 -2.87 -8.86
N LYS A 128 9.96 -2.94 -7.53
CA LYS A 128 8.92 -2.51 -6.58
C LYS A 128 8.71 -1.00 -6.56
N ALA A 129 9.77 -0.21 -6.71
CA ALA A 129 9.66 1.23 -6.89
C ALA A 129 8.90 1.55 -8.19
N LYS A 130 9.23 0.88 -9.29
CA LYS A 130 8.51 1.03 -10.56
C LYS A 130 7.04 0.66 -10.44
N GLY A 131 6.72 -0.43 -9.76
CA GLY A 131 5.33 -0.81 -9.44
C GLY A 131 4.58 0.27 -8.66
N THR A 132 5.23 0.88 -7.67
CA THR A 132 4.66 2.01 -6.91
C THR A 132 4.42 3.22 -7.81
N TYR A 133 5.38 3.54 -8.68
CA TYR A 133 5.25 4.61 -9.66
C TYR A 133 4.11 4.36 -10.65
N ASP A 134 3.94 3.15 -11.16
CA ASP A 134 2.87 2.83 -12.10
C ASP A 134 1.48 3.05 -11.50
N VAL A 135 1.34 2.87 -10.19
CA VAL A 135 0.10 3.21 -9.46
C VAL A 135 -0.10 4.72 -9.33
N ILE A 136 0.96 5.50 -9.13
CA ILE A 136 0.85 6.96 -8.93
C ILE A 136 0.81 7.74 -10.25
N LYS A 137 1.35 7.17 -11.33
CA LYS A 137 1.48 7.77 -12.66
C LYS A 137 0.19 8.42 -13.19
N PRO A 138 -1.01 7.82 -13.06
CA PRO A 138 -2.25 8.45 -13.51
C PRO A 138 -2.59 9.77 -12.81
N TYR A 139 -1.92 10.09 -11.71
CA TYR A 139 -2.12 11.31 -10.92
C TYR A 139 -1.01 12.34 -11.11
N LEU A 140 -0.03 12.05 -11.96
CA LEU A 140 1.04 12.98 -12.32
C LEU A 140 0.63 13.86 -13.50
N PRO A 141 1.20 15.08 -13.61
CA PRO A 141 1.08 15.87 -14.83
C PRO A 141 1.69 15.11 -16.02
N SER A 142 0.96 15.03 -17.14
CA SER A 142 1.43 14.32 -18.34
C SER A 142 2.76 14.85 -18.89
N SER A 143 3.11 16.10 -18.60
CA SER A 143 4.39 16.70 -19.01
C SER A 143 5.62 16.09 -18.32
N GLN A 144 5.45 15.29 -17.26
CA GLN A 144 6.58 14.71 -16.50
C GLN A 144 6.70 13.20 -16.68
N THR A 145 5.68 12.51 -17.22
CA THR A 145 5.63 11.05 -17.23
C THR A 145 6.70 10.42 -18.10
N ASP A 146 7.03 11.04 -19.24
CA ASP A 146 8.00 10.47 -20.19
C ASP A 146 9.44 10.55 -19.64
N GLU A 147 9.78 11.66 -18.98
CA GLU A 147 11.06 11.83 -18.31
C GLU A 147 11.21 10.88 -17.12
N LEU A 148 10.14 10.67 -16.35
CA LEU A 148 10.12 9.73 -15.24
C LEU A 148 10.25 8.28 -15.71
N ASP A 149 9.53 7.89 -16.78
CA ASP A 149 9.67 6.57 -17.39
C ASP A 149 11.13 6.34 -17.82
N THR A 150 11.70 7.32 -18.51
CA THR A 150 13.11 7.26 -18.95
C THR A 150 14.07 7.14 -17.76
N ALA A 151 13.86 7.91 -16.68
CA ALA A 151 14.69 7.85 -15.50
C ALA A 151 14.66 6.47 -14.83
N PHE A 152 13.49 5.81 -14.78
CA PHE A 152 13.38 4.44 -14.28
C PHE A 152 14.14 3.44 -15.15
N GLU A 153 14.06 3.55 -16.48
CA GLU A 153 14.82 2.70 -17.40
C GLU A 153 16.33 2.91 -17.24
N VAL A 154 16.79 4.16 -17.18
CA VAL A 154 18.22 4.47 -16.98
C VAL A 154 18.69 3.98 -15.62
N ALA A 155 17.91 4.15 -14.55
CA ALA A 155 18.23 3.60 -13.23
C ALA A 155 18.35 2.06 -13.28
N TYR A 156 17.43 1.38 -13.97
CA TYR A 156 17.50 -0.07 -14.12
C TYR A 156 18.74 -0.53 -14.90
N VAL A 157 19.09 0.18 -15.98
CA VAL A 157 20.31 -0.10 -16.77
C VAL A 157 21.58 0.13 -15.93
N ALA A 158 21.58 1.18 -15.10
CA ALA A 158 22.70 1.51 -14.21
C ALA A 158 23.00 0.44 -13.16
N LEU A 159 22.08 -0.49 -12.89
CA LEU A 159 22.38 -1.67 -12.06
C LEU A 159 23.41 -2.60 -12.69
N GLY A 160 23.66 -2.47 -14.00
CA GLY A 160 24.50 -3.39 -14.76
C GLY A 160 23.85 -4.77 -14.93
N ASN A 161 24.69 -5.76 -15.13
CA ASN A 161 24.28 -7.17 -15.21
C ASN A 161 25.48 -8.03 -14.80
N PRO A 162 25.42 -8.84 -13.75
CA PRO A 162 26.54 -9.71 -13.36
C PRO A 162 26.82 -10.82 -14.39
N GLY A 163 25.91 -11.06 -15.34
CA GLY A 163 26.03 -12.12 -16.33
C GLY A 163 25.88 -13.52 -15.74
N LEU A 164 25.73 -14.52 -16.62
CA LEU A 164 25.72 -15.93 -16.21
C LEU A 164 27.14 -16.47 -16.40
N PHE A 165 27.85 -16.70 -15.29
CA PHE A 165 29.27 -17.09 -15.31
C PHE A 165 30.19 -16.09 -16.05
N GLY A 166 29.88 -14.79 -15.95
CA GLY A 166 30.62 -13.71 -16.63
C GLY A 166 30.25 -13.50 -18.11
N VAL A 167 29.38 -14.34 -18.68
CA VAL A 167 28.85 -14.11 -20.04
C VAL A 167 27.74 -13.06 -19.97
N GLY A 168 27.89 -11.99 -20.75
CA GLY A 168 26.92 -10.89 -20.82
C GLY A 168 27.00 -9.91 -19.66
N GLU A 169 28.15 -9.87 -18.97
CA GLU A 169 28.41 -8.93 -17.88
C GLU A 169 28.35 -7.48 -18.38
N LYS A 170 27.71 -6.62 -17.60
CA LYS A 170 27.71 -5.17 -17.76
C LYS A 170 28.08 -4.54 -16.42
N PRO A 171 29.03 -3.60 -16.38
CA PRO A 171 29.38 -2.92 -15.15
C PRO A 171 28.17 -2.13 -14.61
N SER A 172 28.05 -2.08 -13.30
CA SER A 172 27.11 -1.20 -12.61
C SER A 172 27.65 0.23 -12.56
N ASP A 173 26.74 1.20 -12.55
CA ASP A 173 27.02 2.63 -12.41
C ASP A 173 26.18 3.20 -11.24
N GLU A 174 26.76 3.18 -10.05
CA GLU A 174 26.09 3.68 -8.84
C GLU A 174 25.81 5.18 -8.92
N ALA A 175 26.69 5.95 -9.58
CA ALA A 175 26.53 7.39 -9.70
C ALA A 175 25.33 7.75 -10.56
N GLU A 176 25.17 7.09 -11.71
CA GLU A 176 24.00 7.28 -12.56
C GLU A 176 22.73 6.75 -11.88
N PHE A 177 22.79 5.61 -11.20
CA PHE A 177 21.66 5.10 -10.42
C PHE A 177 21.18 6.11 -9.36
N LYS A 178 22.11 6.68 -8.59
CA LYS A 178 21.80 7.69 -7.57
C LYS A 178 21.21 8.96 -8.19
N LYS A 179 21.78 9.43 -9.30
CA LYS A 179 21.28 10.60 -10.04
C LYS A 179 19.84 10.40 -10.49
N GLN A 180 19.53 9.28 -11.13
CA GLN A 180 18.19 9.00 -11.65
C GLN A 180 17.17 8.79 -10.53
N THR A 181 17.52 8.05 -9.48
CA THR A 181 16.62 7.86 -8.34
C THR A 181 16.34 9.15 -7.58
N SER A 182 17.33 10.04 -7.45
CA SER A 182 17.11 11.37 -6.87
C SER A 182 16.18 12.21 -7.75
N PHE A 183 16.40 12.25 -9.07
CA PHE A 183 15.52 12.95 -10.00
C PHE A 183 14.06 12.47 -9.92
N ILE A 184 13.84 11.15 -9.83
CA ILE A 184 12.50 10.57 -9.67
C ILE A 184 11.84 11.08 -8.38
N LEU A 185 12.57 11.06 -7.26
CA LEU A 185 12.03 11.49 -5.97
C LEU A 185 11.76 12.99 -5.92
N ASP A 186 12.71 13.80 -6.40
CA ASP A 186 12.60 15.26 -6.45
C ASP A 186 11.46 15.74 -7.34
N THR A 187 11.10 14.94 -8.35
CA THR A 187 9.97 15.21 -9.23
C THR A 187 8.63 14.79 -8.59
N ILE A 188 8.55 13.59 -8.02
CA ILE A 188 7.28 13.01 -7.57
C ILE A 188 6.86 13.54 -6.20
N ILE A 189 7.76 13.60 -5.21
CA ILE A 189 7.41 13.90 -3.82
C ILE A 189 6.74 15.28 -3.67
N PRO A 190 7.22 16.37 -4.30
CA PRO A 190 6.59 17.69 -4.15
C PRO A 190 5.15 17.78 -4.67
N ILE A 191 4.76 16.89 -5.59
CA ILE A 191 3.41 16.85 -6.18
C ILE A 191 2.39 16.28 -5.19
N PHE A 192 2.85 15.42 -4.27
CA PHE A 192 2.01 14.74 -3.29
C PHE A 192 2.43 15.11 -1.87
N PRO A 193 2.22 16.38 -1.45
CA PRO A 193 2.60 16.80 -0.12
C PRO A 193 1.79 16.06 0.93
N TYR A 194 2.47 15.50 1.93
CA TYR A 194 1.82 14.91 3.08
C TYR A 194 1.14 16.00 3.91
N ARG A 195 -0.17 15.84 4.15
CA ARG A 195 -0.97 16.74 4.98
C ARG A 195 -1.34 15.96 6.22
N GLY A 196 -0.62 16.16 7.32
CA GLY A 196 -0.93 15.51 8.59
C GLY A 196 -2.41 15.66 8.98
N ALA A 197 -2.89 14.88 9.94
CA ALA A 197 -4.27 14.96 10.39
C ALA A 197 -4.70 16.41 10.61
N LYS A 198 -5.83 16.80 10.02
CA LYS A 198 -6.45 18.09 10.34
C LYS A 198 -6.62 18.09 11.86
N ALA A 199 -6.09 19.12 12.54
CA ALA A 199 -6.39 19.29 13.95
C ALA A 199 -7.92 19.29 14.09
N PRO A 200 -8.49 18.58 15.08
CA PRO A 200 -9.91 18.73 15.40
C PRO A 200 -10.17 20.22 15.49
N ILE A 201 -11.17 20.71 14.76
CA ILE A 201 -11.63 22.08 14.91
C ILE A 201 -12.01 22.19 16.39
N GLU A 202 -11.17 22.84 17.20
CA GLU A 202 -11.59 23.26 18.53
C GLU A 202 -12.85 24.08 18.29
N GLU A 203 -13.99 23.57 18.76
CA GLU A 203 -15.17 24.39 18.93
C GLU A 203 -14.72 25.60 19.73
N GLN A 204 -14.58 26.73 19.04
CA GLN A 204 -14.40 28.04 19.65
C GLN A 204 -15.38 28.08 20.82
N PRO A 205 -14.92 28.30 22.06
CA PRO A 205 -15.80 28.35 23.20
C PRO A 205 -16.91 29.34 22.87
N ILE A 206 -18.14 28.85 22.80
CA ILE A 206 -19.33 29.68 22.72
C ILE A 206 -19.18 30.68 23.87
N GLU A 207 -18.85 31.93 23.57
CA GLU A 207 -18.72 32.98 24.57
C GLU A 207 -20.05 33.02 25.32
N LYS A 208 -20.05 32.50 26.55
CA LYS A 208 -21.17 32.69 27.47
C LYS A 208 -21.42 34.20 27.54
N PRO A 209 -22.67 34.66 27.32
CA PRO A 209 -22.99 36.07 27.51
C PRO A 209 -22.57 36.50 28.91
N ILE A 210 -21.67 37.48 28.96
CA ILE A 210 -21.18 38.10 30.19
C ILE A 210 -22.39 38.76 30.88
N GLU A 211 -22.86 38.16 31.98
CA GLU A 211 -23.77 38.83 32.91
C GLU A 211 -23.07 40.06 33.47
N LYS A 212 -23.61 41.24 33.15
CA LYS A 212 -23.24 42.48 33.83
C LYS A 212 -23.68 42.40 35.29
N PRO A 213 -22.83 42.82 36.26
CA PRO A 213 -23.24 42.94 37.65
C PRO A 213 -24.34 44.00 37.80
N VAL A 214 -25.49 43.58 38.31
CA VAL A 214 -26.61 44.47 38.67
C VAL A 214 -26.28 45.16 39.98
N GLU A 215 -26.26 46.48 39.94
CA GLU A 215 -26.18 47.38 41.08
C GLU A 215 -27.50 47.36 41.88
N LYS A 216 -27.41 47.23 43.21
CA LYS A 216 -28.54 47.27 44.15
C LYS A 216 -29.22 48.65 44.13
N PRO A 217 -30.57 48.71 44.23
CA PRO A 217 -31.13 49.41 45.39
C PRO A 217 -32.42 48.80 46.00
N ILE A 218 -32.37 48.63 47.33
CA ILE A 218 -33.35 48.92 48.40
C ILE A 218 -34.87 48.83 48.12
N ASP A 219 -35.50 47.86 48.82
CA ASP A 219 -36.80 47.79 49.53
C ASP A 219 -38.07 48.50 49.01
N GLN A 220 -39.15 47.72 48.74
CA GLN A 220 -40.37 47.48 49.57
C GLN A 220 -41.58 47.01 48.70
N PRO A 221 -42.71 46.48 49.25
CA PRO A 221 -43.13 45.10 48.99
C PRO A 221 -44.55 44.90 48.39
N THR A 222 -44.90 43.62 48.19
CA THR A 222 -46.24 42.99 48.02
C THR A 222 -46.95 43.05 46.65
N LYS A 223 -47.12 41.88 46.00
CA LYS A 223 -48.36 41.08 46.01
C LYS A 223 -48.29 39.79 45.16
N SER A 224 -48.79 38.73 45.78
CA SER A 224 -49.33 37.45 45.27
C SER A 224 -50.00 37.49 43.89
N VAL A 225 -49.80 36.45 43.04
CA VAL A 225 -50.82 35.53 42.47
C VAL A 225 -50.16 34.26 41.88
N GLU A 226 -50.83 33.13 42.09
CA GLU A 226 -50.60 31.73 41.69
C GLU A 226 -50.60 31.41 40.17
N PRO A 227 -50.24 30.16 39.76
CA PRO A 227 -49.97 29.70 38.39
C PRO A 227 -51.20 29.04 37.71
N VAL A 228 -51.13 28.69 36.41
CA VAL A 228 -51.98 27.72 35.62
C VAL A 228 -51.63 27.82 34.09
N PRO A 229 -51.84 26.81 33.20
CA PRO A 229 -50.80 25.88 32.73
C PRO A 229 -50.73 25.77 31.17
N ALA A 230 -50.07 24.73 30.66
CA ALA A 230 -49.91 24.33 29.25
C ALA A 230 -51.20 24.22 28.41
N PRO A 231 -51.07 24.13 27.06
CA PRO A 231 -51.52 22.89 26.44
C PRO A 231 -50.69 22.33 25.26
N THR A 232 -50.75 21.01 25.23
CA THR A 232 -50.50 19.94 24.24
C THR A 232 -50.99 20.18 22.79
N LYS A 233 -50.28 19.60 21.79
CA LYS A 233 -50.82 18.68 20.74
C LYS A 233 -49.78 18.27 19.67
N GLU A 234 -49.32 17.01 19.78
CA GLU A 234 -49.43 15.87 18.84
C GLU A 234 -49.19 15.96 17.30
N PRO A 235 -48.87 14.82 16.64
CA PRO A 235 -47.93 14.70 15.52
C PRO A 235 -48.59 14.45 14.15
N ILE A 236 -47.80 14.51 13.09
CA ILE A 236 -48.21 14.13 11.72
C ILE A 236 -47.32 13.00 11.21
N VAL A 237 -48.00 11.94 10.76
CA VAL A 237 -47.52 10.75 10.04
C VAL A 237 -47.69 11.02 8.55
N GLU A 238 -46.76 10.59 7.69
CA GLU A 238 -47.09 10.17 6.32
C GLU A 238 -45.98 9.30 5.70
N GLU A 239 -46.41 8.22 5.03
CA GLU A 239 -45.70 7.24 4.20
C GLU A 239 -46.66 6.92 3.02
N PRO A 240 -46.30 6.10 2.01
CA PRO A 240 -45.46 6.31 0.82
C PRO A 240 -46.29 6.38 -0.50
N PRO A 241 -45.67 6.33 -1.69
CA PRO A 241 -45.75 5.11 -2.54
C PRO A 241 -44.43 4.81 -3.31
N ALA A 242 -43.98 3.56 -3.50
CA ALA A 242 -44.37 2.49 -4.44
C ALA A 242 -43.73 2.54 -5.86
N ASP A 243 -42.94 1.47 -6.12
CA ASP A 243 -42.85 0.63 -7.33
C ASP A 243 -42.08 1.08 -8.60
N SER A 244 -41.12 0.25 -9.04
CA SER A 244 -41.06 -0.39 -10.39
C SER A 244 -39.64 -0.88 -10.82
N THR A 245 -39.52 -2.22 -10.90
CA THR A 245 -38.96 -3.07 -11.97
C THR A 245 -37.63 -2.75 -12.69
N GLU A 246 -36.63 -3.61 -12.43
CA GLU A 246 -35.99 -4.57 -13.35
C GLU A 246 -35.71 -4.16 -14.82
N SER A 247 -34.43 -4.10 -15.18
CA SER A 247 -33.94 -4.32 -16.56
C SER A 247 -32.46 -4.74 -16.56
N THR A 248 -32.21 -5.93 -17.09
CA THR A 248 -30.93 -6.52 -17.47
C THR A 248 -30.22 -5.69 -18.55
N PRO A 249 -28.88 -5.63 -18.59
CA PRO A 249 -28.16 -5.31 -19.82
C PRO A 249 -27.51 -6.53 -20.44
N VAL A 250 -27.71 -6.59 -21.75
CA VAL A 250 -27.23 -7.52 -22.76
C VAL A 250 -25.73 -7.34 -22.99
N GLU A 251 -25.09 -8.48 -23.22
CA GLU A 251 -23.73 -8.72 -23.71
C GLU A 251 -23.55 -8.18 -25.14
N GLU A 252 -22.57 -7.30 -25.35
CA GLU A 252 -22.05 -6.96 -26.67
C GLU A 252 -20.51 -7.07 -26.67
N GLU A 253 -20.01 -8.03 -27.46
CA GLU A 253 -18.63 -8.06 -27.94
C GLU A 253 -18.32 -6.83 -28.80
N PRO A 254 -17.03 -6.46 -28.91
CA PRO A 254 -16.55 -6.28 -30.28
C PRO A 254 -15.15 -6.85 -30.55
N VAL A 255 -15.13 -7.63 -31.63
CA VAL A 255 -14.30 -7.48 -32.84
C VAL A 255 -12.78 -7.45 -32.65
N VAL A 256 -12.21 -8.61 -32.96
CA VAL A 256 -10.82 -8.86 -33.34
C VAL A 256 -10.48 -8.09 -34.63
N ALA A 257 -9.38 -7.33 -34.61
CA ALA A 257 -8.70 -6.88 -35.81
C ALA A 257 -7.21 -7.23 -35.69
N GLU A 258 -6.80 -8.23 -36.48
CA GLU A 258 -5.40 -8.53 -36.83
C GLU A 258 -4.76 -7.35 -37.55
N THR A 259 -3.57 -6.95 -37.11
CA THR A 259 -2.55 -6.41 -38.02
C THR A 259 -1.19 -6.98 -37.62
N ASP A 260 -0.64 -7.76 -38.56
CA ASP A 260 0.69 -8.35 -38.58
C ASP A 260 1.81 -7.29 -38.81
N PRO A 261 3.09 -7.68 -38.69
CA PRO A 261 4.15 -6.88 -38.06
C PRO A 261 4.93 -6.00 -39.04
N VAL A 262 5.38 -4.85 -38.55
CA VAL A 262 6.35 -3.98 -39.24
C VAL A 262 7.76 -4.34 -38.76
N GLU A 263 8.59 -4.73 -39.71
CA GLU A 263 10.03 -4.98 -39.58
C GLU A 263 10.83 -3.70 -39.23
N PRO A 264 12.03 -3.85 -38.65
CA PRO A 264 12.79 -2.78 -38.04
C PRO A 264 13.57 -1.97 -39.08
N ILE A 265 13.54 -0.65 -38.95
CA ILE A 265 14.43 0.26 -39.68
C ILE A 265 15.70 0.40 -38.85
N GLU A 266 16.81 -0.05 -39.43
CA GLU A 266 18.18 0.26 -39.00
C GLU A 266 18.41 1.77 -39.12
N GLU A 267 18.80 2.42 -38.03
CA GLU A 267 19.37 3.77 -38.11
C GLU A 267 20.81 3.77 -37.63
N GLU A 268 21.61 4.42 -38.47
CA GLU A 268 23.05 4.36 -38.61
C GLU A 268 23.74 5.23 -37.56
N VAL A 269 24.78 4.66 -36.96
CA VAL A 269 25.70 5.33 -36.04
C VAL A 269 26.55 6.33 -36.83
N VAL A 270 26.48 7.62 -36.48
CA VAL A 270 27.52 8.59 -36.84
C VAL A 270 28.17 9.11 -35.56
N LEU A 271 29.39 8.65 -35.33
CA LEU A 271 30.39 9.23 -34.46
C LEU A 271 30.90 10.54 -35.09
N GLU A 272 30.89 11.63 -34.34
CA GLU A 272 31.93 12.66 -34.45
C GLU A 272 32.41 13.07 -33.05
N THR A 273 33.73 13.14 -32.94
CA THR A 273 34.56 13.37 -31.76
C THR A 273 35.16 14.78 -31.79
N GLU A 274 35.62 15.21 -30.60
CA GLU A 274 36.55 16.34 -30.32
C GLU A 274 35.87 17.74 -30.30
N ASP A 275 36.18 18.71 -29.42
CA ASP A 275 37.22 18.83 -28.40
C ASP A 275 36.87 19.98 -27.42
N ASN A 276 37.23 19.79 -26.15
CA ASN A 276 37.85 20.72 -25.20
C ASN A 276 37.48 22.24 -25.16
N ALA A 277 36.99 22.72 -24.00
CA ALA A 277 37.53 23.93 -23.33
C ALA A 277 36.89 24.15 -21.95
N SER A 278 37.76 24.19 -20.94
CA SER A 278 37.49 24.68 -19.58
C SER A 278 37.13 26.16 -19.56
N THR A 279 36.18 26.57 -18.72
CA THR A 279 36.18 27.91 -18.10
C THR A 279 35.47 27.85 -16.74
N GLU A 280 36.25 28.08 -15.69
CA GLU A 280 35.80 28.43 -14.35
C GLU A 280 35.04 29.76 -14.39
N ILE A 281 33.84 29.83 -13.80
CA ILE A 281 33.35 31.05 -13.15
C ILE A 281 32.65 30.66 -11.85
N ALA A 282 33.30 31.03 -10.76
CA ALA A 282 32.71 31.12 -9.43
C ALA A 282 31.82 32.36 -9.35
N THR A 283 30.58 32.20 -8.89
CA THR A 283 29.83 33.29 -8.24
C THR A 283 28.95 32.72 -7.13
N ASN A 284 29.29 33.14 -5.91
CA ASN A 284 28.52 32.99 -4.69
C ASN A 284 27.13 33.62 -4.84
N VAL A 285 26.10 32.90 -4.43
CA VAL A 285 24.83 33.49 -3.99
C VAL A 285 24.44 32.78 -2.70
N ASP A 286 24.63 33.50 -1.59
CA ASP A 286 23.99 33.23 -0.32
C ASP A 286 22.47 33.41 -0.48
N VAL A 287 21.71 32.32 -0.31
CA VAL A 287 20.29 32.40 0.05
C VAL A 287 20.10 31.60 1.33
N GLU A 288 19.90 32.38 2.39
CA GLU A 288 19.41 32.00 3.71
C GLU A 288 18.08 31.24 3.55
N ASN A 289 18.08 29.93 3.83
CA ASN A 289 16.87 29.13 3.92
C ASN A 289 16.76 28.55 5.33
N ALA A 290 15.90 29.18 6.12
CA ALA A 290 15.54 28.74 7.45
C ALA A 290 14.39 27.73 7.38
N ALA A 291 14.52 26.69 8.21
CA ALA A 291 13.48 25.75 8.65
C ALA A 291 12.99 24.67 7.65
N THR A 292 13.80 23.63 7.49
CA THR A 292 13.32 22.25 7.31
C THR A 292 14.09 21.30 8.23
N ASP A 293 13.86 21.46 9.54
CA ASP A 293 14.36 20.52 10.53
C ASP A 293 13.56 19.19 10.48
N ASN A 294 14.28 18.13 10.12
CA ASN A 294 14.13 16.76 10.62
C ASN A 294 12.83 16.00 10.33
N ILE A 295 12.78 15.34 9.16
CA ILE A 295 12.22 13.99 9.06
C ILE A 295 13.25 13.09 8.36
N ALA A 296 14.44 12.96 8.96
CA ALA A 296 15.32 11.83 8.66
C ALA A 296 14.91 10.68 9.58
N ALA A 297 13.80 10.02 9.26
CA ALA A 297 13.43 8.79 9.91
C ALA A 297 14.35 7.69 9.38
N GLU A 298 15.24 7.17 10.24
CA GLU A 298 15.98 5.95 9.94
C GLU A 298 14.96 4.82 9.67
N HIS A 299 14.73 4.51 8.40
CA HIS A 299 13.81 3.45 8.01
C HIS A 299 14.32 2.11 8.56
N ALA A 300 13.42 1.37 9.23
CA ALA A 300 13.71 0.05 9.78
C ALA A 300 14.13 -0.90 8.65
N PRO A 301 15.32 -1.54 8.71
CA PRO A 301 15.81 -2.44 7.68
C PRO A 301 14.77 -3.53 7.43
N MET A 302 14.56 -3.92 6.16
CA MET A 302 13.71 -5.08 5.85
C MET A 302 14.32 -6.31 6.54
N GLU A 303 13.81 -6.65 7.72
CA GLU A 303 14.15 -7.90 8.38
C GLU A 303 13.70 -9.04 7.48
N ARG A 304 14.66 -9.73 6.86
CA ARG A 304 14.44 -11.06 6.32
C ARG A 304 14.14 -12.00 7.49
N THR A 305 12.88 -12.04 7.90
CA THR A 305 12.42 -13.02 8.87
C THR A 305 12.62 -14.41 8.27
N LYS A 306 13.61 -15.15 8.77
CA LYS A 306 13.69 -16.60 8.56
C LYS A 306 12.47 -17.22 9.24
N LYS A 307 11.36 -17.34 8.50
CA LYS A 307 10.09 -17.93 8.96
C LYS A 307 10.10 -19.47 9.01
N THR A 308 11.27 -20.11 8.97
CA THR A 308 11.40 -21.54 9.23
C THR A 308 11.51 -21.74 10.73
N ASN A 309 10.42 -22.13 11.39
CA ASN A 309 10.49 -22.57 12.78
C ASN A 309 11.18 -23.95 12.81
N PRO A 310 12.44 -24.05 13.27
CA PRO A 310 13.20 -25.30 13.20
C PRO A 310 12.52 -26.41 14.01
N LEU A 311 11.75 -26.06 15.04
CA LEU A 311 10.98 -26.99 15.85
C LEU A 311 9.90 -27.69 15.01
N ILE A 312 9.19 -26.94 14.16
CA ILE A 312 8.14 -27.50 13.30
C ILE A 312 8.76 -28.46 12.27
N SER A 313 9.90 -28.09 11.67
CA SER A 313 10.63 -28.97 10.75
C SER A 313 11.06 -30.28 11.42
N ILE A 314 11.58 -30.21 12.65
CA ILE A 314 11.99 -31.39 13.41
C ILE A 314 10.78 -32.29 13.72
N ILE A 315 9.65 -31.71 14.13
CA ILE A 315 8.42 -32.45 14.44
C ILE A 315 7.88 -33.19 13.20
N VAL A 316 7.85 -32.52 12.04
CA VAL A 316 7.39 -33.14 10.78
C VAL A 316 8.29 -34.29 10.36
N ILE A 317 9.62 -34.12 10.47
CA ILE A 317 10.58 -35.19 10.14
C ILE A 317 10.41 -36.38 11.11
N ALA A 318 10.28 -36.13 12.41
CA ALA A 318 10.06 -37.18 13.41
C ALA A 318 8.74 -37.94 13.17
N ALA A 319 7.67 -37.23 12.81
CA ALA A 319 6.38 -37.84 12.47
C ALA A 319 6.50 -38.75 11.23
N LEU A 320 7.21 -38.31 10.20
CA LEU A 320 7.44 -39.10 8.98
C LEU A 320 8.20 -40.40 9.28
N ILE A 321 9.26 -40.31 10.09
CA ILE A 321 10.05 -41.47 10.52
C ILE A 321 9.17 -42.43 11.34
N GLY A 322 8.31 -41.92 12.23
CA GLY A 322 7.37 -42.72 13.00
C GLY A 322 6.37 -43.49 12.11
N VAL A 323 5.84 -42.87 11.06
CA VAL A 323 4.93 -43.51 10.11
C VAL A 323 5.65 -44.61 9.31
N ILE A 324 6.86 -44.34 8.82
CA ILE A 324 7.66 -45.34 8.08
C ILE A 324 8.04 -46.51 9.01
N GLY A 325 8.47 -46.22 10.23
CA GLY A 325 8.83 -47.24 11.23
C GLY A 325 7.66 -48.13 11.61
N THR A 326 6.46 -47.55 11.81
CA THR A 326 5.25 -48.33 12.11
C THR A 326 4.77 -49.16 10.92
N ALA A 327 4.90 -48.66 9.69
CA ALA A 327 4.61 -49.41 8.48
C ALA A 327 5.54 -50.62 8.30
N LEU A 328 6.86 -50.42 8.47
CA LEU A 328 7.85 -51.50 8.41
C LEU A 328 7.64 -52.54 9.50
N TRP A 329 7.31 -52.12 10.72
CA TRP A 329 6.99 -53.03 11.82
C TRP A 329 5.75 -53.89 11.53
N MET A 330 4.70 -53.30 10.96
CA MET A 330 3.51 -54.05 10.56
C MET A 330 3.77 -55.03 9.41
N LEU A 331 4.59 -54.64 8.43
CA LEU A 331 4.99 -55.50 7.31
C LEU A 331 5.78 -56.73 7.80
N ARG A 332 6.72 -56.51 8.73
CA ARG A 332 7.49 -57.59 9.37
C ARG A 332 6.60 -58.51 10.20
N LYS A 333 5.64 -57.96 10.96
CA LYS A 333 4.68 -58.76 11.77
C LYS A 333 3.79 -59.65 10.91
N ARG A 334 3.49 -59.23 9.67
CA ARG A 334 2.69 -60.00 8.70
C ARG A 334 3.51 -60.96 7.83
N LYS A 335 4.83 -61.05 8.03
CA LYS A 335 5.76 -61.85 7.20
C LYS A 335 5.66 -61.51 5.70
N LEU A 336 5.40 -60.25 5.38
CA LEU A 336 5.34 -59.76 4.00
C LEU A 336 6.71 -59.30 3.49
N ILE A 337 7.66 -59.09 4.40
CA ILE A 337 9.07 -58.77 4.18
C ILE A 337 9.89 -59.53 5.24
#